data_AF-A0A7T6ZA93-F1
#
_entry.id   AF-A0A7T6ZA93-F1
#
_cell.length_a   1.000
_cell.length_b   1.000
_cell.length_c   1.000
_cell.angle_alpha   90.00
_cell.angle_beta   90.00
_cell.angle_gamma   90.00
#
_symmetry.space_group_name_H-M   'P 1'
#
loop_
_entity.id
_entity.type
_entity.pdbx_description
1 polymer ?
#
loop_
_entity_poly.entity_id
_entity_poly.type
_entity_poly.pdbx_seq_one_letter_code
_entity_poly.pdbx_strand_id
1 'polypeptide(L)'
;MRSFPENTSNYEELAPDIITDAKELRRIERLMDRSRRTTNPNNFNPNGTIKRGCKWAFSKRYKKLCAKRKNIHRKVASKRKQEHEKLVNHILTLGSDIRIRFQSLQRKTKETTRNKKNGKINAKKRFGRSIAHRAPAMLVTMIERKLSYQERPLNKIDTYSKPV
;
A
#
# COMPACT_ATOMS: atom_id res chain seq x y z
N MET A 1 -0.65 -34.42 -23.14
CA MET A 1 -1.38 -33.15 -22.95
C MET A 1 -1.92 -33.13 -21.52
N ARG A 2 -1.56 -32.15 -20.69
CA ARG A 2 -2.19 -32.00 -19.37
C ARG A 2 -3.60 -31.44 -19.61
N SER A 3 -4.64 -32.23 -19.35
CA SER A 3 -6.01 -31.75 -19.30
C SER A 3 -6.11 -30.72 -18.18
N PHE A 4 -6.50 -29.49 -18.53
CA PHE A 4 -6.86 -28.49 -17.54
C PHE A 4 -8.25 -28.87 -16.99
N PRO A 5 -8.40 -29.10 -15.68
CA PRO A 5 -9.70 -29.41 -15.10
C PRO A 5 -10.65 -28.22 -15.23
N GLU A 6 -11.95 -28.52 -15.33
CA GLU A 6 -13.05 -27.57 -15.46
C GLU A 6 -13.00 -26.47 -14.38
N ASN A 7 -13.12 -25.22 -14.83
CA ASN A 7 -13.31 -23.97 -14.06
C ASN A 7 -12.95 -24.00 -12.56
N THR A 8 -11.68 -24.23 -12.22
CA THR A 8 -11.21 -24.09 -10.84
C THR A 8 -10.91 -22.62 -10.53
N SER A 9 -11.70 -21.99 -9.65
CA SER A 9 -11.45 -20.61 -9.19
C SER A 9 -10.68 -20.60 -7.88
N ASN A 10 -9.46 -20.05 -7.87
CA ASN A 10 -8.65 -19.87 -6.67
C ASN A 10 -8.54 -18.39 -6.29
N TYR A 11 -8.62 -18.08 -5.00
CA TYR A 11 -8.46 -16.73 -4.46
C TYR A 11 -7.28 -16.69 -3.50
N GLU A 12 -6.31 -15.84 -3.81
CA GLU A 12 -5.13 -15.64 -2.98
C GLU A 12 -5.01 -14.19 -2.51
N GLU A 13 -4.59 -13.99 -1.27
CA GLU A 13 -4.26 -12.65 -0.80
C GLU A 13 -2.94 -12.18 -1.44
N LEU A 14 -2.93 -10.95 -1.96
CA LEU A 14 -1.74 -10.40 -2.60
C LEU A 14 -0.59 -10.18 -1.60
N ALA A 15 0.53 -10.90 -1.76
CA ALA A 15 1.74 -10.75 -0.93
C ALA A 15 1.45 -10.85 0.59
N PRO A 16 0.95 -12.00 1.08
CA PRO A 16 0.42 -12.18 2.45
C PRO A 16 1.51 -11.95 3.50
N ASP A 17 2.75 -12.37 3.20
CA ASP A 17 3.91 -12.40 4.09
C ASP A 17 4.49 -11.04 4.46
N ILE A 18 4.00 -9.96 3.86
CA ILE A 18 4.41 -8.62 4.26
C ILE A 18 3.83 -8.36 5.65
N ILE A 19 4.66 -8.34 6.68
CA ILE A 19 4.26 -7.94 8.02
C ILE A 19 5.00 -6.65 8.34
N THR A 20 4.25 -5.57 8.53
CA THR A 20 4.81 -4.29 8.98
C THR A 20 4.49 -4.10 10.45
N ASP A 21 5.50 -3.90 11.30
CA ASP A 21 5.26 -3.52 12.70
C ASP A 21 4.78 -2.07 12.78
N ALA A 22 3.47 -1.90 12.60
CA ALA A 22 2.80 -0.61 12.70
C ALA A 22 2.86 -0.03 14.13
N LYS A 23 3.10 -0.86 15.16
CA LYS A 23 3.25 -0.39 16.54
C LYS A 23 4.62 0.24 16.73
N GLU A 24 5.68 -0.39 16.24
CA GLU A 24 7.03 0.17 16.25
C GLU A 24 7.11 1.46 15.42
N LEU A 25 6.56 1.46 14.20
CA LEU A 25 6.59 2.65 13.34
C LEU A 25 5.95 3.86 14.04
N ARG A 26 4.78 3.67 14.66
CA ARG A 26 4.08 4.72 15.44
C ARG A 26 4.89 5.19 16.64
N ARG A 27 5.60 4.29 17.34
CA ARG A 27 6.49 4.67 18.45
C ARG A 27 7.63 5.56 17.96
N ILE A 28 8.26 5.20 16.85
CA ILE A 28 9.34 5.99 16.24
C ILE A 28 8.83 7.37 15.81
N GLU A 29 7.70 7.44 15.13
CA GLU A 29 7.11 8.71 14.66
C GLU A 29 6.76 9.64 15.82
N ARG A 30 6.20 9.11 16.91
CA ARG A 30 5.93 9.89 18.13
C ARG A 30 7.21 10.38 18.81
N LEU A 31 8.25 9.54 18.86
CA LEU A 31 9.55 9.95 19.39
C LEU A 31 10.20 11.04 18.53
N MET A 32 10.08 10.94 17.22
CA MET A 32 10.53 11.98 16.28
C MET A 32 9.76 13.28 16.50
N ASP A 33 8.43 13.22 16.61
CA ASP A 33 7.60 14.41 16.84
C ASP A 33 7.95 15.10 18.16
N ARG A 34 8.07 14.33 19.26
CA ARG A 34 8.50 14.86 20.56
C ARG A 34 9.87 15.53 20.48
N SER A 35 10.87 14.86 19.89
CA SER A 35 12.20 15.46 19.76
C SER A 35 12.16 16.73 18.91
N ARG A 36 11.36 16.76 17.84
CA ARG A 36 11.21 17.96 17.00
C ARG A 36 10.58 19.12 17.78
N ARG A 37 9.57 18.85 18.60
CA ARG A 37 8.93 19.85 19.47
C ARG A 37 9.88 20.39 20.53
N THR A 38 10.60 19.52 21.24
CA THR A 38 11.55 19.93 22.27
C THR A 38 12.71 20.75 21.72
N THR A 39 13.24 20.41 20.55
CA THR A 39 14.35 21.17 19.93
C THR A 39 13.89 22.49 19.30
N ASN A 40 12.59 22.64 18.99
CA ASN A 40 12.08 23.81 18.29
C ASN A 40 10.81 24.38 18.97
N PRO A 41 10.85 24.76 20.25
CA PRO A 41 9.66 25.22 20.97
C PRO A 41 9.07 26.48 20.31
N ASN A 42 9.93 27.39 19.84
CA ASN A 42 9.53 28.66 19.24
C ASN A 42 8.78 28.53 17.91
N ASN A 43 8.85 27.36 17.26
CA ASN A 43 8.22 27.09 15.96
C ASN A 43 6.73 26.69 16.08
N PHE A 44 6.19 26.60 17.29
CA PHE A 44 4.80 26.24 17.53
C PHE A 44 4.02 27.45 18.06
N ASN A 45 2.76 27.56 17.63
CA ASN A 45 1.80 28.50 18.18
C ASN A 45 1.26 28.00 19.53
N PRO A 46 0.63 28.88 20.34
CA PRO A 46 -0.01 28.47 21.60
C PRO A 46 -1.04 27.34 21.43
N ASN A 47 -1.73 27.29 20.28
CA ASN A 47 -2.67 26.22 19.93
C ASN A 47 -2.01 24.91 19.43
N GLY A 48 -0.68 24.82 19.47
CA GLY A 48 0.09 23.63 19.06
C GLY A 48 0.28 23.46 17.55
N THR A 49 -0.20 24.40 16.73
CA THR A 49 0.03 24.41 15.27
C THR A 49 1.43 24.90 14.93
N ILE A 50 1.91 24.56 13.73
CA ILE A 50 3.24 24.94 13.24
C ILE A 50 3.18 26.36 12.65
N LYS A 51 4.10 27.23 13.05
CA LYS A 51 4.29 28.57 12.45
C LYS A 51 4.85 28.46 11.03
N ARG A 52 4.44 29.39 10.15
CA ARG A 52 4.94 29.45 8.76
C ARG A 52 6.37 30.03 8.73
N GLY A 53 7.20 29.60 7.77
CA GLY A 53 8.56 30.13 7.57
C GLY A 53 9.60 29.68 8.59
N CYS A 54 9.31 28.68 9.42
CA CYS A 54 10.21 28.26 10.49
C CYS A 54 11.41 27.43 10.00
N LYS A 55 12.59 27.72 10.56
CA LYS A 55 13.78 26.89 10.43
C LYS A 55 13.72 25.72 11.43
N TRP A 56 13.98 24.51 10.96
CA TRP A 56 13.96 23.31 11.80
C TRP A 56 15.36 22.88 12.19
N ALA A 57 15.64 22.86 13.50
CA ALA A 57 16.81 22.23 14.06
C ALA A 57 16.49 20.77 14.45
N PHE A 58 17.36 19.83 14.07
CA PHE A 58 17.18 18.41 14.37
C PHE A 58 18.30 17.88 15.24
N SER A 59 17.93 17.30 16.38
CA SER A 59 18.88 16.64 17.29
C SER A 59 19.54 15.41 16.63
N LYS A 60 20.72 15.01 17.12
CA LYS A 60 21.37 13.75 16.71
C LYS A 60 20.44 12.54 16.88
N ARG A 61 19.65 12.52 17.97
CA ARG A 61 18.65 11.48 18.25
C ARG A 61 17.54 11.45 17.19
N TYR A 62 17.03 12.60 16.77
CA TYR A 62 16.03 12.69 15.71
C TYR A 62 16.56 12.09 14.40
N LYS A 63 17.79 12.43 14.01
CA LYS A 63 18.44 11.88 12.79
C LYS A 63 18.57 10.35 12.86
N LYS A 64 18.98 9.79 14.01
CA LYS A 64 19.03 8.34 14.24
C LYS A 64 17.65 7.68 14.07
N LEU A 65 16.59 8.27 14.64
CA LEU A 65 15.22 7.76 14.49
C LEU A 65 14.73 7.82 13.05
N CYS A 66 15.06 8.89 12.32
CA CYS A 66 14.74 9.02 10.90
C CYS A 66 15.39 7.89 10.07
N ALA A 67 16.68 7.61 10.34
CA ALA A 67 17.39 6.49 9.71
C ALA A 67 16.74 5.14 10.04
N LYS A 68 16.35 4.91 11.30
CA LYS A 68 15.63 3.70 11.72
C LYS A 68 14.31 3.54 10.95
N ARG A 69 13.49 4.59 10.89
CA ARG A 69 12.23 4.62 10.12
C ARG A 69 12.47 4.31 8.64
N LYS A 70 13.49 4.95 8.03
CA LYS A 70 13.89 4.70 6.63
C LYS A 70 14.27 3.23 6.40
N ASN A 71 15.03 2.63 7.32
CA ASN A 71 15.43 1.23 7.20
C ASN A 71 14.23 0.26 7.29
N ILE A 72 13.27 0.52 8.19
CA ILE A 72 12.02 -0.26 8.27
C ILE A 72 11.27 -0.21 6.94
N HIS A 73 11.05 0.98 6.39
CA HIS A 73 10.38 1.12 5.09
C HIS A 73 11.15 0.45 3.95
N ARG A 74 12.49 0.56 3.95
CA ARG A 74 13.36 -0.10 2.96
C ARG A 74 13.17 -1.61 2.99
N LYS A 75 13.20 -2.24 4.18
CA LYS A 75 12.99 -3.68 4.34
C LYS A 75 11.62 -4.11 3.80
N VAL A 76 10.56 -3.38 4.16
CA VAL A 76 9.19 -3.66 3.67
C VAL A 76 9.07 -3.48 2.16
N ALA A 77 9.72 -2.47 1.57
CA ALA A 77 9.76 -2.27 0.12
C ALA A 77 10.51 -3.40 -0.60
N SER A 78 11.66 -3.83 -0.07
CA SER A 78 12.43 -4.95 -0.63
C SER A 78 11.64 -6.26 -0.58
N LYS A 79 10.99 -6.56 0.55
CA LYS A 79 10.16 -7.76 0.69
C LYS A 79 8.98 -7.73 -0.29
N ARG A 80 8.27 -6.59 -0.40
CA ARG A 80 7.23 -6.38 -1.41
C ARG A 80 7.72 -6.69 -2.81
N LYS A 81 8.89 -6.17 -3.19
CA LYS A 81 9.47 -6.39 -4.50
C LYS A 81 9.73 -7.88 -4.76
N GLN A 82 10.33 -8.57 -3.80
CA GLN A 82 10.63 -10.00 -3.90
C GLN A 82 9.38 -10.86 -4.02
N GLU A 83 8.37 -10.62 -3.16
CA GLU A 83 7.11 -11.37 -3.19
C GLU A 83 6.35 -11.18 -4.51
N HIS A 84 6.26 -9.93 -5.00
CA HIS A 84 5.65 -9.68 -6.30
C HIS A 84 6.42 -10.33 -7.44
N GLU A 85 7.76 -10.29 -7.42
CA GLU A 85 8.57 -10.92 -8.46
C GLU A 85 8.34 -12.45 -8.53
N LYS A 86 8.25 -13.12 -7.37
CA LYS A 86 7.90 -14.55 -7.28
C LYS A 86 6.50 -14.81 -7.83
N LEU A 87 5.52 -14.01 -7.42
CA LEU A 87 4.14 -14.15 -7.87
C LEU A 87 4.02 -13.95 -9.38
N VAL A 88 4.69 -12.95 -9.95
CA VAL A 88 4.70 -12.73 -11.41
C VAL A 88 5.30 -13.92 -12.14
N ASN A 89 6.42 -14.47 -11.65
CA ASN A 89 7.01 -15.68 -12.25
C ASN A 89 6.01 -16.82 -12.24
N HIS A 90 5.33 -17.04 -11.11
CA HIS A 90 4.30 -18.07 -11.01
C HIS A 90 3.16 -17.83 -12.00
N ILE A 91 2.60 -16.62 -12.08
CA ILE A 91 1.53 -16.28 -13.03
C ILE A 91 1.97 -16.55 -14.48
N LEU A 92 3.20 -16.17 -14.85
CA LEU A 92 3.71 -16.41 -16.20
C LEU A 92 3.91 -17.89 -16.52
N THR A 93 4.15 -18.75 -15.52
CA THR A 93 4.16 -20.21 -15.73
C THR A 93 2.77 -20.80 -15.99
N LEU A 94 1.71 -20.14 -15.52
CA LEU A 94 0.33 -20.57 -15.73
C LEU A 94 -0.18 -20.18 -17.12
N GLY A 95 0.22 -19.00 -17.63
CA GLY A 95 -0.17 -18.56 -18.96
C GLY A 95 0.25 -17.14 -19.29
N SER A 96 0.00 -16.75 -20.55
CA SER A 96 0.44 -15.46 -21.09
C SER A 96 -0.70 -14.49 -21.42
N ASP A 97 -1.96 -14.94 -21.49
CA ASP A 97 -3.12 -14.03 -21.52
C ASP A 97 -3.50 -13.66 -20.08
N ILE A 98 -2.94 -12.55 -19.60
CA ILE A 98 -3.15 -12.08 -18.24
C ILE A 98 -4.09 -10.88 -18.27
N ARG A 99 -5.21 -11.01 -17.56
CA ARG A 99 -6.20 -9.96 -17.40
C ARG A 99 -6.28 -9.47 -15.96
N ILE A 100 -6.04 -8.17 -15.73
CA ILE A 100 -5.92 -7.60 -14.38
C ILE A 100 -6.91 -6.45 -14.17
N ARG A 101 -7.44 -6.36 -12.95
CA ARG A 101 -8.26 -5.25 -12.46
C ARG A 101 -7.93 -4.93 -11.00
N PHE A 102 -7.76 -3.64 -10.68
CA PHE A 102 -7.61 -3.20 -9.27
C PHE A 102 -8.22 -1.84 -8.95
N GLN A 103 -8.71 -1.10 -9.95
CA GLN A 103 -9.29 0.25 -9.80
C GLN A 103 -10.53 0.25 -8.89
N SER A 104 -11.29 -0.84 -8.89
CA SER A 104 -12.44 -1.05 -7.99
C SER A 104 -12.05 -0.97 -6.52
N LEU A 105 -10.86 -1.45 -6.14
CA LEU A 105 -10.37 -1.44 -4.76
C LEU A 105 -10.07 -0.02 -4.25
N GLN A 106 -9.76 0.91 -5.14
CA GLN A 106 -9.46 2.30 -4.77
C GLN A 106 -10.72 3.08 -4.35
N ARG A 107 -11.90 2.64 -4.81
CA ARG A 107 -13.16 3.34 -4.56
C ARG A 107 -13.61 3.15 -3.12
N LYS A 108 -14.15 4.22 -2.52
CA LYS A 108 -14.88 4.13 -1.24
C LYS A 108 -16.22 3.41 -1.47
N THR A 109 -16.74 2.78 -0.42
CA THR A 109 -18.11 2.26 -0.44
C THR A 109 -19.12 3.37 -0.76
N LYS A 110 -20.06 3.12 -1.67
CA LYS A 110 -21.10 4.10 -2.05
C LYS A 110 -22.12 4.27 -0.94
N GLU A 111 -22.60 3.15 -0.41
CA GLU A 111 -23.63 3.12 0.62
C GLU A 111 -23.21 3.81 1.92
N THR A 112 -24.14 4.57 2.48
CA THR A 112 -24.00 5.22 3.78
C THR A 112 -24.74 4.38 4.80
N THR A 113 -24.01 3.70 5.68
CA THR A 113 -24.63 2.92 6.76
C THR A 113 -24.74 3.75 8.03
N ARG A 114 -25.84 3.55 8.79
CA ARG A 114 -26.01 4.12 10.13
C ARG A 114 -25.80 3.03 11.17
N ASN A 115 -25.24 3.41 12.32
CA ASN A 115 -25.05 2.51 13.43
C ASN A 115 -26.38 2.28 14.16
N LYS A 116 -26.78 1.02 14.30
CA LYS A 116 -28.05 0.61 14.90
C LYS A 116 -28.20 1.02 16.36
N LYS A 117 -27.10 1.21 17.10
CA LYS A 117 -27.12 1.53 18.54
C LYS A 117 -27.16 3.02 18.87
N ASN A 118 -26.48 3.84 18.09
CA ASN A 118 -26.28 5.27 18.41
C ASN A 118 -26.71 6.22 17.29
N GLY A 119 -27.32 5.70 16.21
CA GLY A 119 -27.88 6.48 15.09
C GLY A 119 -26.85 7.22 14.22
N LYS A 120 -25.58 7.27 14.63
CA LYS A 120 -24.51 8.01 13.93
C LYS A 120 -24.19 7.35 12.59
N ILE A 121 -23.84 8.19 11.61
CA ILE A 121 -23.39 7.74 10.29
C ILE A 121 -22.02 7.09 10.45
N ASN A 122 -21.88 5.86 9.94
CA ASN A 122 -20.60 5.16 9.92
C ASN A 122 -19.67 5.77 8.88
N ALA A 123 -18.38 5.76 9.17
CA ALA A 123 -17.37 6.12 8.18
C ALA A 123 -17.42 5.13 7.01
N LYS A 124 -17.48 5.65 5.79
CA LYS A 124 -17.44 4.83 4.57
C LYS A 124 -16.12 4.04 4.52
N LYS A 125 -16.22 2.74 4.25
CA LYS A 125 -15.05 1.85 4.18
C LYS A 125 -14.13 2.27 3.04
N ARG A 126 -12.82 2.27 3.31
CA ARG A 126 -11.74 2.62 2.37
C ARG A 126 -10.64 1.57 2.47
N PHE A 127 -10.10 1.13 1.34
CA PHE A 127 -9.01 0.14 1.29
C PHE A 127 -7.61 0.77 1.15
N GLY A 128 -7.47 2.09 1.37
CA GLY A 128 -6.19 2.80 1.19
C GLY A 128 -5.03 2.21 1.98
N ARG A 129 -5.27 1.75 3.23
CA ARG A 129 -4.25 1.08 4.04
C ARG A 129 -3.81 -0.25 3.43
N SER A 130 -4.75 -1.07 2.97
CA SER A 130 -4.48 -2.35 2.31
C SER A 130 -3.75 -2.14 0.98
N ILE A 131 -4.17 -1.15 0.18
CA ILE A 131 -3.53 -0.81 -1.10
C ILE A 131 -2.09 -0.36 -0.89
N ALA A 132 -1.84 0.52 0.10
CA ALA A 132 -0.49 0.98 0.40
C ALA A 132 0.43 -0.16 0.87
N HIS A 133 -0.13 -1.13 1.59
CA HIS A 133 0.61 -2.24 2.14
C HIS A 133 0.87 -3.36 1.11
N ARG A 134 -0.15 -3.74 0.35
CA ARG A 134 -0.12 -4.87 -0.60
C ARG A 134 0.41 -4.45 -1.98
N ALA A 135 0.34 -3.15 -2.30
CA ALA A 135 0.92 -2.53 -3.48
C ALA A 135 0.56 -3.18 -4.84
N PRO A 136 -0.74 -3.33 -5.17
CA PRO A 136 -1.18 -3.99 -6.42
C PRO A 136 -0.67 -3.31 -7.70
N ALA A 137 -0.46 -1.99 -7.67
CA ALA A 137 0.12 -1.28 -8.82
C ALA A 137 1.54 -1.76 -9.14
N MET A 138 2.33 -2.14 -8.13
CA MET A 138 3.68 -2.68 -8.33
C MET A 138 3.64 -4.02 -9.06
N LEU A 139 2.67 -4.88 -8.72
CA LEU A 139 2.46 -6.15 -9.40
C LEU A 139 2.15 -5.93 -10.89
N VAL A 140 1.21 -5.02 -11.19
CA VAL A 140 0.83 -4.68 -12.57
C VAL A 140 2.05 -4.24 -13.38
N THR A 141 2.86 -3.31 -12.85
CA THR A 141 4.09 -2.85 -13.51
C THR A 141 5.10 -3.97 -13.72
N MET A 142 5.23 -4.91 -12.77
CA MET A 142 6.15 -6.04 -12.92
C MET A 142 5.69 -7.02 -13.98
N ILE A 143 4.38 -7.29 -14.07
CA ILE A 143 3.80 -8.15 -15.10
C ILE A 143 4.02 -7.51 -16.47
N GLU A 144 3.67 -6.23 -16.62
CA GLU A 144 3.86 -5.46 -17.85
C GLU A 144 5.32 -5.50 -18.33
N ARG A 145 6.28 -5.30 -17.42
CA ARG A 145 7.72 -5.41 -17.71
C ARG A 145 8.16 -6.80 -18.17
N LYS A 146 7.58 -7.88 -17.63
CA LYS A 146 7.97 -9.24 -18.04
C LYS A 146 7.31 -9.68 -19.32
N LEU A 147 6.05 -9.29 -19.54
CA LEU A 147 5.36 -9.51 -20.80
C LEU A 147 6.03 -8.73 -21.94
N SER A 148 6.56 -7.54 -21.69
CA SER A 148 7.31 -6.78 -22.70
C SER A 148 8.58 -7.51 -23.16
N TYR A 149 9.21 -8.33 -22.32
CA TYR A 149 10.34 -9.17 -22.75
C TYR A 149 9.92 -10.29 -23.71
N GLN A 150 8.64 -10.63 -23.74
CA GLN A 150 8.03 -11.63 -24.62
C GLN A 150 7.22 -10.98 -25.76
N GLU A 151 7.32 -9.65 -25.93
CA GLU A 151 6.56 -8.85 -26.91
C GLU A 151 5.03 -9.01 -26.79
N ARG A 152 4.53 -9.29 -25.57
CA ARG A 152 3.10 -9.46 -25.30
C ARG A 152 2.52 -8.26 -24.56
N PRO A 153 1.31 -7.78 -24.93
CA PRO A 153 0.64 -6.72 -24.19
C PRO A 153 -0.06 -7.25 -22.93
N LEU A 154 -0.20 -6.38 -21.93
CA LEU A 154 -1.02 -6.66 -20.74
C LEU A 154 -2.46 -6.17 -20.95
N ASN A 155 -3.43 -7.08 -20.84
CA ASN A 155 -4.85 -6.77 -21.02
C ASN A 155 -5.47 -6.21 -19.72
N LYS A 156 -5.63 -4.88 -19.65
CA LYS A 156 -6.31 -4.20 -18.52
C LYS A 156 -7.83 -4.22 -18.77
N ILE A 157 -8.60 -4.92 -17.94
CA ILE A 157 -10.06 -5.03 -18.14
C ILE A 157 -10.75 -3.74 -17.64
N ASP A 158 -11.34 -2.97 -18.54
CA ASP A 158 -12.21 -1.84 -18.18
C ASP A 158 -13.52 -2.36 -17.53
N THR A 159 -13.98 -1.63 -16.52
CA THR A 159 -15.17 -1.96 -15.73
C THR A 159 -16.42 -1.23 -16.20
N TYR A 160 -16.28 -0.25 -17.09
CA TYR A 160 -17.41 0.56 -17.58
C TYR A 160 -18.16 -0.08 -18.74
N SER A 161 -17.48 -0.86 -19.59
CA SER A 161 -18.14 -1.64 -20.64
C SER A 161 -18.74 -2.90 -20.04
N LYS A 162 -20.07 -3.03 -20.09
CA LYS A 162 -20.73 -4.33 -19.97
C LYS A 162 -20.18 -5.22 -21.10
N PRO A 163 -19.68 -6.45 -20.82
CA PRO A 163 -19.47 -7.40 -21.90
C PRO A 163 -20.83 -7.64 -22.57
N VAL A 164 -20.84 -7.49 -23.90
CA VAL A 164 -21.98 -7.84 -24.77
C VAL A 164 -22.19 -9.35 -24.71
#